data_AF-A0A510UNC0-F1
#
_entry.id   AF-A0A510UNC0-F1
#
_cell.length_a   1.000
_cell.length_b   1.000
_cell.length_c   1.000
_cell.angle_alpha   90.00
_cell.angle_beta   90.00
_cell.angle_gamma   90.00
#
_symmetry.space_group_name_H-M   'P 1'
#
loop_
_entity.id
_entity.type
_entity.pdbx_description
1 polymer ?
#
loop_
_entity_poly.entity_id
_entity_poly.type
_entity_poly.pdbx_seq_one_letter_code
_entity_poly.pdbx_strand_id
1 'polypeptide(L)'
;MDTKTTTFFPECEYQHITFTLPNTLWPIFRHNRWLLNKLFKYAANILLGWAKEKGIGIGIDIGIFCALHTYGRKLNWNTYLHLSVTRGGICERTGL
;
A
#
# COMPACT_ATOMS: atom_id res chain seq x y z
N MET A 1 4.31 32.95 2.49
CA MET A 1 3.73 32.37 3.72
C MET A 1 3.93 30.89 3.63
N ASP A 2 5.07 30.40 4.13
CA ASP A 2 5.43 28.98 4.07
C ASP A 2 4.76 28.27 5.23
N THR A 3 3.58 27.71 4.98
CA THR A 3 2.99 26.73 5.88
C THR A 3 3.85 25.47 5.82
N LYS A 4 4.84 25.36 6.71
CA LYS A 4 5.52 24.10 7.02
C LYS A 4 4.47 23.14 7.58
N THR A 5 3.76 22.45 6.71
CA THR A 5 2.99 21.26 7.04
C THR A 5 4.01 20.28 7.60
N THR A 6 3.99 20.05 8.91
CA THR A 6 4.86 19.08 9.56
C THR A 6 4.58 17.73 8.93
N THR A 7 5.41 17.30 7.99
CA THR A 7 5.27 16.02 7.32
C THR A 7 5.60 14.94 8.35
N PHE A 8 4.56 14.24 8.84
CA PHE A 8 4.69 13.13 9.79
C PHE A 8 5.51 11.96 9.22
N PHE A 9 5.73 11.95 7.90
CA PHE A 9 6.48 10.91 7.19
C PHE A 9 7.88 11.41 6.81
N PRO A 10 8.89 10.51 6.84
CA PRO A 10 10.23 10.83 6.40
C PRO A 10 10.25 11.27 4.93
N GLU A 11 11.13 12.22 4.60
CA GLU A 11 11.37 12.57 3.20
C GLU A 11 12.01 11.38 2.47
N CYS A 12 11.28 10.82 1.51
CA CYS A 12 11.75 9.72 0.69
C CYS A 12 11.05 9.74 -0.68
N GLU A 13 11.70 9.21 -1.70
CA GLU A 13 11.03 8.94 -2.97
C GLU A 13 10.06 7.77 -2.80
N TYR A 14 8.83 7.94 -3.30
CA TYR A 14 7.83 6.89 -3.28
C TYR A 14 7.02 6.85 -4.58
N GLN A 15 6.41 5.71 -4.84
CA GLN A 15 5.46 5.48 -5.91
C GLN A 15 4.07 5.28 -5.32
N HIS A 16 3.08 6.00 -5.85
CA HIS A 16 1.68 5.74 -5.55
C HIS A 16 1.16 4.61 -6.45
N ILE A 17 0.57 3.59 -5.85
CA ILE A 17 0.00 2.40 -6.50
C ILE A 17 -1.45 2.24 -6.04
N THR A 18 -2.33 1.77 -6.92
CA THR A 18 -3.70 1.43 -6.55
C THR A 18 -4.01 -0.02 -6.91
N PHE A 19 -4.45 -0.79 -5.92
CA PHE A 19 -5.00 -2.14 -6.15
C PHE A 19 -6.52 -2.07 -6.09
N THR A 20 -7.17 -2.34 -7.21
CA THR A 20 -8.64 -2.33 -7.32
C THR A 20 -9.16 -3.76 -7.26
N LEU A 21 -10.11 -4.01 -6.36
CA LEU A 21 -10.75 -5.31 -6.24
C LEU A 21 -11.68 -5.55 -7.44
N PRO A 22 -11.59 -6.71 -8.13
CA PRO A 22 -12.53 -7.09 -9.17
C PRO A 22 -13.99 -7.03 -8.69
N ASN A 23 -14.90 -6.59 -9.56
CA ASN A 23 -16.31 -6.44 -9.23
C ASN A 23 -17.00 -7.76 -8.84
N THR A 24 -16.51 -8.88 -9.35
CA THR A 24 -16.98 -10.23 -9.02
C THR A 24 -16.77 -10.58 -7.54
N LEU A 25 -15.80 -9.96 -6.87
CA LEU A 25 -15.53 -10.16 -5.44
C LEU A 25 -16.28 -9.17 -4.54
N TRP A 26 -16.87 -8.11 -5.10
CA TRP A 26 -17.56 -7.08 -4.31
C TRP A 26 -18.64 -7.64 -3.39
N PRO A 27 -19.53 -8.57 -3.81
CA PRO A 27 -20.53 -9.13 -2.90
C PRO A 27 -19.90 -9.81 -1.69
N ILE A 28 -18.79 -10.53 -1.87
CA ILE A 28 -18.12 -11.25 -0.77
C ILE A 28 -17.65 -10.26 0.29
N PHE A 29 -16.91 -9.22 -0.09
CA PHE A 29 -16.36 -8.24 0.85
C PHE A 29 -17.40 -7.27 1.40
N ARG A 30 -18.48 -7.02 0.66
CA ARG A 30 -19.61 -6.21 1.14
C ARG A 30 -20.35 -6.90 2.28
N HIS A 31 -20.61 -8.20 2.17
CA HIS A 31 -21.29 -8.97 3.22
C HIS A 31 -20.33 -9.40 4.34
N ASN A 32 -19.04 -9.61 4.03
CA ASN A 32 -18.02 -10.05 4.98
C ASN A 32 -16.99 -8.95 5.24
N ARG A 33 -17.43 -7.84 5.82
CA ARG A 33 -16.60 -6.63 6.02
C ARG A 33 -15.31 -6.88 6.81
N TRP A 34 -15.29 -7.91 7.67
CA TRP A 34 -14.09 -8.29 8.44
C TRP A 34 -12.93 -8.75 7.53
N LEU A 35 -13.21 -9.23 6.32
CA LEU A 35 -12.20 -9.60 5.33
C LEU A 35 -11.43 -8.39 4.79
N LEU A 36 -11.99 -7.18 4.86
CA LEU A 36 -11.35 -5.96 4.38
C LEU A 36 -10.00 -5.71 5.08
N ASN A 37 -9.90 -6.03 6.37
CA ASN A 37 -8.66 -5.90 7.13
C ASN A 37 -7.54 -6.83 6.63
N LYS A 38 -7.89 -7.93 5.96
CA LYS A 38 -6.90 -8.86 5.38
C LYS A 38 -6.25 -8.29 4.12
N LEU A 39 -6.93 -7.38 3.41
CA LEU A 39 -6.45 -6.80 2.15
C LEU A 39 -5.13 -6.05 2.31
N PHE A 40 -4.93 -5.35 3.43
CA PHE A 40 -3.66 -4.66 3.74
C PHE A 40 -2.48 -5.63 3.73
N LYS A 41 -2.61 -6.77 4.43
CA LYS A 41 -1.58 -7.81 4.51
C LYS A 41 -1.29 -8.40 3.13
N TYR A 42 -2.34 -8.69 2.35
CA TYR A 42 -2.17 -9.24 1.02
C TYR A 42 -1.44 -8.27 0.08
N ALA A 43 -1.82 -7.00 0.09
CA ALA A 43 -1.18 -6.00 -0.75
C ALA A 43 0.29 -5.77 -0.37
N ALA A 44 0.59 -5.71 0.93
CA ALA A 44 1.98 -5.62 1.41
C ALA A 44 2.80 -6.84 0.98
N ASN A 45 2.29 -8.05 1.17
CA ASN A 45 2.98 -9.29 0.79
C ASN A 45 3.28 -9.36 -0.72
N ILE A 46 2.35 -8.91 -1.57
CA ILE A 46 2.56 -8.87 -3.02
C ILE A 46 3.74 -7.95 -3.37
N LEU A 47 3.78 -6.76 -2.78
CA LEU A 47 4.84 -5.78 -3.07
C LEU A 47 6.20 -6.19 -2.48
N LEU A 48 6.22 -6.72 -1.25
CA LEU A 48 7.44 -7.25 -0.63
C LEU A 48 7.99 -8.44 -1.40
N GLY A 49 7.12 -9.36 -1.82
CA GLY A 49 7.49 -10.51 -2.66
C GLY A 49 8.07 -10.05 -4.00
N TRP A 50 7.39 -9.11 -4.66
CA TRP A 50 7.87 -8.53 -5.91
C TRP A 50 9.23 -7.84 -5.76
N ALA A 51 9.44 -7.04 -4.71
CA ALA A 51 10.70 -6.35 -4.45
C ALA A 51 11.86 -7.37 -4.29
N LYS A 52 11.63 -8.41 -3.49
CA LYS A 52 12.57 -9.53 -3.31
C LYS A 52 12.89 -10.22 -4.63
N GLU A 53 11.90 -10.55 -5.45
CA GLU A 53 12.09 -11.20 -6.75
C GLU A 53 12.89 -10.33 -7.73
N LYS A 54 12.74 -9.01 -7.67
CA LYS A 54 13.49 -8.07 -8.52
C LYS A 54 14.91 -7.79 -8.04
N GLY A 55 15.33 -8.37 -6.93
CA GLY A 55 16.62 -8.05 -6.31
C GLY A 55 16.69 -6.63 -5.74
N ILE A 56 15.57 -5.89 -5.77
CA ILE A 56 15.38 -4.62 -5.05
C ILE A 56 15.13 -5.04 -3.59
N GLY A 57 16.20 -5.43 -2.89
CA GLY A 57 16.05 -6.07 -1.59
C GLY A 57 17.05 -7.18 -1.26
N ILE A 58 18.21 -7.27 -1.92
CA ILE A 58 19.35 -7.94 -1.28
C ILE A 58 19.81 -7.03 -0.14
N GLY A 59 19.15 -7.19 1.00
CA GLY A 59 19.38 -6.45 2.23
C GLY A 59 18.42 -5.29 2.49
N ILE A 60 17.63 -4.82 1.51
CA ILE A 60 16.81 -3.58 1.60
C ILE A 60 15.31 -3.87 1.78
N ASP A 61 14.71 -3.32 2.83
CA ASP A 61 13.27 -3.37 3.10
C ASP A 61 12.54 -2.09 2.65
N ILE A 62 11.60 -2.24 1.71
CA ILE A 62 10.73 -1.15 1.26
C ILE A 62 9.70 -0.76 2.34
N GLY A 63 9.43 0.54 2.46
CA GLY A 63 8.32 1.08 3.24
C GLY A 63 7.02 1.06 2.44
N ILE A 64 5.93 0.65 3.10
CA ILE A 64 4.58 0.61 2.49
C ILE A 64 3.60 1.29 3.44
N PHE A 65 2.99 2.38 2.99
CA PHE A 65 1.79 2.95 3.60
C PHE A 65 0.58 2.54 2.77
N CYS A 66 -0.52 2.14 3.43
CA CYS A 66 -1.68 1.61 2.74
C CYS A 66 -2.99 2.13 3.35
N ALA A 67 -3.89 2.62 2.50
CA ALA A 67 -5.21 3.13 2.87
C ALA A 67 -6.30 2.42 2.06
N LEU A 68 -7.35 1.96 2.75
CA LEU A 68 -8.47 1.26 2.13
C LEU A 68 -9.64 2.20 1.89
N HIS A 69 -10.17 2.16 0.67
CA HIS A 69 -11.44 2.76 0.30
C HIS A 69 -12.44 1.68 -0.10
N THR A 70 -13.68 1.82 0.36
CA THR A 70 -14.75 0.84 0.10
C THR A 70 -15.73 1.30 -0.98
N TYR A 71 -15.82 2.61 -1.20
CA TYR A 71 -16.72 3.25 -2.16
C TYR A 71 -15.95 4.11 -3.15
N GLY A 72 -16.41 4.11 -4.40
CA GLY A 72 -15.91 5.03 -5.42
C GLY A 72 -16.59 6.40 -5.36
N ARG A 73 -16.19 7.31 -6.26
CA ARG A 73 -16.74 8.66 -6.37
C ARG A 73 -18.27 8.70 -6.53
N LYS A 74 -18.87 7.69 -7.18
CA LYS A 74 -20.32 7.59 -7.39
C LYS A 74 -21.06 6.91 -6.22
N LEU A 75 -20.39 6.69 -5.08
CA LEU A 75 -20.91 5.95 -3.92
C LEU A 75 -21.37 4.51 -4.23
N ASN A 76 -20.93 3.96 -5.36
CA ASN A 76 -21.04 2.53 -5.63
C ASN A 76 -19.95 1.79 -4.86
N TRP A 77 -20.26 0.56 -4.43
CA TRP A 77 -19.25 -0.32 -3.86
C TRP A 77 -18.12 -0.49 -4.88
N ASN A 78 -16.91 -0.12 -4.49
CA ASN A 78 -15.72 -0.20 -5.31
C ASN A 78 -14.55 -0.20 -4.34
N THR A 79 -14.15 -1.40 -3.92
CA THR A 79 -13.09 -1.57 -2.94
C THR A 79 -11.74 -1.44 -3.61
N TYR A 80 -10.91 -0.52 -3.14
CA TYR A 80 -9.54 -0.37 -3.62
C TYR A 80 -8.60 0.08 -2.49
N LEU A 81 -7.33 -0.27 -2.64
CA LEU A 81 -6.25 0.16 -1.75
C LEU A 81 -5.42 1.22 -2.47
N HIS A 82 -5.18 2.34 -1.81
CA HIS A 82 -4.11 3.26 -2.16
C HIS A 82 -2.86 2.89 -1.38
N LEU A 83 -1.76 2.70 -2.08
CA LEU A 83 -0.47 2.36 -1.51
C LEU A 83 0.55 3.42 -1.88
N SER A 84 1.31 3.88 -0.90
CA SER A 84 2.53 4.65 -1.11
C SER A 84 3.70 3.74 -0.77
N VAL A 85 4.52 3.42 -1.77
CA VAL A 85 5.62 2.45 -1.68
C VAL A 85 6.92 3.18 -1.91
N THR A 86 7.87 3.09 -1.00
CA THR A 86 9.17 3.76 -1.18
C THR A 86 9.91 3.17 -2.38
N ARG A 87 10.60 4.02 -3.15
CA ARG A 87 11.44 3.61 -4.29
C ARG A 87 12.88 3.28 -3.86
N GLY A 88 13.01 2.85 -2.61
CA GLY A 88 14.22 2.52 -1.87
C GLY A 88 13.77 1.95 -0.52
N GLY A 89 14.69 1.76 0.42
CA GLY A 89 14.34 1.16 1.70
C GLY A 89 15.52 1.14 2.65
N ILE A 90 15.32 0.52 3.80
CA ILE A 90 16.36 0.40 4.83
C ILE A 90 17.12 -0.90 4.60
N CYS A 91 18.44 -0.84 4.53
CA CYS A 91 19.24 -2.05 4.53
C CYS A 91 19.39 -2.60 5.95
N GLU A 92 18.86 -3.79 6.26
CA GLU A 92 18.93 -4.36 7.63
C GLU A 92 20.38 -4.50 8.13
N ARG A 93 21.32 -4.78 7.23
CA ARG A 93 22.74 -4.94 7.58
C ARG A 93 23.41 -3.62 7.95
N THR A 94 23.00 -2.50 7.35
CA THR A 94 23.67 -1.20 7.52
C THR A 94 22.83 -0.18 8.27
N GLY A 95 21.53 -0.41 8.45
CA GLY A 95 20.58 0.55 9.02
C GLY A 95 20.42 1.83 8.19
N LEU A 96 20.92 1.81 6.95
CA LEU A 96 20.95 2.89 5.97
C LEU A 96 20.15 2.49 4.74
#